data_AF-A0A8J7U2Y0-F1
#
_entry.id   AF-A0A8J7U2Y0-F1
#
_cell.length_a   1.000
_cell.length_b   1.000
_cell.length_c   1.000
_cell.angle_alpha   90.00
_cell.angle_beta   90.00
_cell.angle_gamma   90.00
#
_symmetry.space_group_name_H-M   'P 1'
#
loop_
_entity.id
_entity.type
_entity.pdbx_description
1 polymer ?
#
loop_
_entity_poly.entity_id
_entity_poly.type
_entity_poly.pdbx_seq_one_letter_code
_entity_poly.pdbx_strand_id
1 'polypeptide(L)' 'MIEGINAALGGLNRAATKLNASSQELANGNLDTEPIVNSKLAQREAEAQIATIQTINEVEDSALDILA' A
#
# COMPACT_ATOMS: atom_id res chain seq x y z
N MET A 1 1.99 8.46 15.60
CA MET A 1 1.55 7.06 15.41
C MET A 1 0.29 7.00 14.54
N ILE A 2 -0.86 7.51 15.02
CA ILE A 2 -2.11 7.62 14.26
C ILE A 2 -1.92 8.34 12.91
N GLU A 3 -1.16 9.44 12.88
CA GLU A 3 -0.84 10.16 11.64
C GLU A 3 -0.05 9.31 10.63
N GLY A 4 0.88 8.48 11.11
CA GLY A 4 1.67 7.58 10.27
C GLY A 4 0.84 6.44 9.67
N ILE A 5 -0.05 5.85 10.48
CA ILE A 5 -1.02 4.85 10.01
C ILE A 5 -1.99 5.46 9.00
N ASN A 6 -2.52 6.66 9.26
CA ASN A 6 -3.42 7.34 8.34
C ASN A 6 -2.73 7.69 7.00
N ALA A 7 -1.47 8.12 7.03
CA ALA A 7 -0.69 8.35 5.82
C ALA A 7 -0.48 7.04 5.03
N ALA A 8 -0.18 5.94 5.72
CA ALA A 8 0.01 4.64 5.10
C ALA A 8 -1.29 4.07 4.49
N LEU A 9 -2.41 4.18 5.21
CA LEU A 9 -3.76 3.85 4.69
C LEU A 9 -4.11 4.70 3.46
N GLY A 10 -3.78 5.99 3.47
CA GLY A 10 -3.92 6.85 2.30
C GLY A 10 -3.10 6.37 1.10
N GLY A 11 -1.88 5.87 1.33
CA GLY A 11 -1.06 5.24 0.30
C GLY A 11 -1.64 3.94 -0.26
N LEU A 12 -2.18 3.08 0.61
CA LEU A 12 -2.86 1.85 0.21
C LEU A 12 -4.09 2.13 -0.65
N ASN A 13 -4.88 3.14 -0.29
CA ASN A 13 -6.04 3.54 -1.09
C ASN A 13 -5.63 4.03 -2.49
N ARG A 14 -4.53 4.79 -2.61
CA ARG A 14 -3.99 5.19 -3.92
C ARG A 14 -3.53 4.00 -4.74
N ALA A 15 -2.84 3.04 -4.13
CA ALA A 15 -2.41 1.82 -4.79
C ALA A 15 -3.61 0.99 -5.30
N ALA A 16 -4.67 0.88 -4.49
CA ALA A 16 -5.91 0.20 -4.88
C ALA A 16 -6.58 0.87 -6.09
N THR A 17 -6.66 2.20 -6.12
CA THR A 17 -7.20 2.94 -7.27
C THR A 17 -6.41 2.67 -8.55
N LYS A 18 -5.07 2.67 -8.48
CA LYS A 18 -4.21 2.36 -9.63
C LYS A 18 -4.41 0.93 -10.13
N LEU A 19 -4.48 -0.05 -9.23
CA LEU A 19 -4.74 -1.45 -9.58
C LEU A 19 -6.11 -1.63 -10.25
N ASN A 20 -7.14 -0.95 -9.75
CA ASN A 20 -8.47 -1.01 -10.34
C ASN A 20 -8.47 -0.40 -11.76
N ALA A 21 -7.82 0.75 -11.95
CA ALA A 21 -7.69 1.36 -13.28
C ALA A 21 -6.96 0.43 -14.27
N SER A 22 -5.83 -0.15 -13.87
CA SER A 22 -5.12 -1.11 -14.71
C SER A 22 -5.92 -2.38 -14.97
N SER A 23 -6.68 -2.88 -13.99
CA SER A 23 -7.58 -4.03 -14.19
C SER A 23 -8.69 -3.73 -15.20
N GLN A 24 -9.21 -2.50 -15.23
CA GLN A 24 -10.21 -2.09 -16.22
C GLN A 24 -9.62 -1.99 -17.62
N GLU A 25 -8.42 -1.44 -17.77
CA GLU A 25 -7.72 -1.40 -19.06
C GLU A 25 -7.45 -2.82 -19.59
N LEU A 26 -6.98 -3.73 -18.73
CA LEU A 26 -6.81 -5.14 -19.07
C LEU A 26 -8.12 -5.82 -19.46
N ALA A 27 -9.22 -5.57 -18.73
CA ALA A 27 -10.54 -6.13 -19.03
C ALA A 27 -11.10 -5.63 -20.37
N ASN A 28 -10.76 -4.40 -20.76
CA ASN A 28 -11.11 -3.81 -22.06
C ASN A 28 -10.25 -4.36 -23.21
N GLY A 29 -9.35 -5.31 -22.94
CA GLY A 29 -8.47 -5.92 -23.94
C GLY A 29 -7.22 -5.09 -24.25
N ASN A 30 -6.96 -4.01 -23.49
CA ASN A 30 -5.74 -3.24 -23.62
C ASN A 30 -4.60 -3.94 -22.84
N LEU A 31 -3.86 -4.81 -23.55
CA LEU A 31 -2.76 -5.61 -23.01
C LEU A 31 -1.39 -4.95 -23.22
N ASP A 32 -1.35 -3.63 -23.40
CA ASP A 32 -0.09 -2.91 -23.48
C ASP A 32 0.74 -3.08 -22.20
N THR A 33 2.06 -2.90 -22.33
CA THR A 33 2.99 -3.06 -21.21
C THR A 33 2.73 -2.06 -20.07
N GLU A 34 2.07 -0.95 -20.36
CA GLU A 34 1.81 0.13 -19.43
C GLU A 34 0.87 -0.26 -18.27
N PRO A 35 -0.32 -0.85 -18.49
CA PRO A 35 -1.18 -1.39 -17.42
C PRO A 35 -0.47 -2.40 -16.51
N ILE A 36 0.40 -3.24 -17.07
CA ILE A 36 1.17 -4.25 -16.32
C ILE A 36 2.22 -3.59 -15.42
N VAL A 37 2.97 -2.61 -15.94
CA VAL A 37 3.96 -1.86 -15.16
C VAL A 37 3.28 -1.06 -14.06
N ASN A 38 2.16 -0.40 -14.36
CA ASN A 38 1.37 0.35 -13.37
C ASN A 38 0.86 -0.54 -12.24
N SER A 39 0.39 -1.75 -12.55
CA SER A 39 -0.05 -2.72 -11.54
C SER A 39 1.09 -3.17 -10.63
N LYS A 40 2.29 -3.43 -11.19
CA LYS A 40 3.48 -3.80 -10.41
C LYS A 40 3.98 -2.66 -9.52
N LEU A 41 3.95 -1.42 -10.02
CA LEU A 41 4.31 -0.25 -9.23
C LEU A 41 3.33 -0.04 -8.07
N ALA A 42 2.02 -0.16 -8.33
CA ALA A 42 1.00 -0.08 -7.29
C ALA A 42 1.14 -1.18 -6.23
N GLN A 43 1.45 -2.41 -6.64
CA GLN A 43 1.75 -3.50 -5.71
C GLN A 43 2.94 -3.16 -4.80
N ARG A 44 4.06 -2.69 -5.36
CA ARG A 44 5.23 -2.29 -4.55
C ARG A 44 4.92 -1.13 -3.61
N GLU A 45 4.12 -0.17 -4.06
CA GLU A 45 3.67 0.95 -3.24
C GLU A 45 2.86 0.43 -2.04
N ALA A 46 1.95 -0.53 -2.27
CA ALA A 46 1.18 -1.16 -1.20
C ALA A 46 2.07 -1.95 -0.21
N GLU A 47 3.02 -2.74 -0.71
CA GLU A 47 3.98 -3.49 0.12
C GLU A 47 4.78 -2.55 1.05
N ALA A 48 5.24 -1.40 0.54
CA ALA A 48 5.95 -0.40 1.34
C ALA A 48 5.06 0.22 2.44
N GLN A 49 3.79 0.48 2.14
CA GLN A 49 2.85 0.99 3.16
C GLN A 49 2.53 -0.05 4.23
N ILE A 50 2.39 -1.32 3.86
CA ILE A 50 2.18 -2.42 4.82
C ILE A 50 3.38 -2.53 5.77
N ALA A 51 4.61 -2.53 5.24
CA ALA A 51 5.82 -2.57 6.07
C ALA A 51 5.89 -1.38 7.04
N THR A 52 5.44 -0.20 6.60
CA THR A 52 5.36 0.99 7.46
C THR A 52 4.38 0.78 8.61
N ILE A 53 3.20 0.24 8.35
CA ILE A 53 2.20 -0.06 9.39
C ILE A 53 2.75 -1.10 10.39
N GLN A 54 3.39 -2.16 9.90
CA GLN A 54 4.01 -3.18 10.75
C GLN A 54 5.09 -2.58 11.66
N THR A 55 5.97 -1.75 11.10
CA THR A 55 7.01 -1.06 11.88
C THR A 55 6.39 -0.18 12.97
N ILE A 56 5.30 0.54 12.66
CA ILE A 56 4.61 1.36 13.65
C ILE A 56 4.05 0.51 14.79
N ASN A 57 3.42 -0.62 14.47
CA ASN A 57 2.87 -1.54 15.48
C ASN A 57 3.97 -2.16 16.36
N GLU A 58 5.10 -2.59 15.78
CA GLU A 58 6.23 -3.16 16.53
C GLU A 58 6.84 -2.16 17.52
N VAL A 59 6.90 -0.88 17.14
CA VAL A 59 7.34 0.20 18.03
C VAL A 59 6.33 0.46 19.15
N GLU A 60 5.02 0.38 18.86
CA GLU A 60 3.96 0.54 19.87
C GLU A 60 4.01 -0.59 20.90
N ASP A 61 4.08 -1.85 20.46
CA ASP A 61 4.17 -3.02 21.33
C ASP A 61 5.41 -2.95 22.22
N SER A 62 6.57 -2.58 21.66
CA SER A 62 7.80 -2.40 22.42
C SER A 62 7.70 -1.30 23.48
N ALA A 63 6.97 -0.21 23.19
CA ALA A 63 6.78 0.88 24.15
C ALA A 63 5.85 0.49 25.30
N LEU A 64 4.82 -0.32 25.02
CA LEU A 64 3.92 -0.86 26.04
C LEU A 64 4.65 -1.85 26.96
N ASP A 65 5.50 -2.72 26.40
CA ASP A 65 6.30 -3.67 27.18
C ASP A 65 7.31 -2.98 28.13
N ILE A 66 7.89 -1.84 27.73
CA ILE A 66 8.79 -1.06 28.61
C ILE A 66 8.02 -0.41 29.78
N LEU A 67 6.74 -0.10 29.58
CA LEU A 67 5.90 0.60 30.56
C LEU A 67 5.17 -0.34 31.53
N ALA A 68 5.12 -1.65 31.24
CA ALA A 68 4.50 -2.69 32.06
C ALA A 68 5.43 -3.22 33.17
#